data_AF-A0A0A2KES0-F1
#
_entry.id   AF-A0A0A2KES0-F1
#
_cell.length_a   1.000
_cell.length_b   1.000
_cell.length_c   1.000
_cell.angle_alpha   90.00
_cell.angle_beta   90.00
_cell.angle_gamma   90.00
#
_symmetry.space_group_name_H-M   'P 1'
#
loop_
_entity.id
_entity.type
_entity.pdbx_description
1 polymer ?
#
loop_
_entity_poly.entity_id
_entity_poly.type
_entity_poly.pdbx_seq_one_letter_code
_entity_poly.pdbx_strand_id
1 'polypeptide(L)'
;MAQHQLPLGDQPVALNPNSLDGLPMELIFWISDFLSPNDVLCLSMCNHRLFMAIQYKTTLPRLMGSEKLALLHRIERDLPHHFLCYCCVILHKFEGPEIFGLTGMRVMSRCRLPCVVNYLWREDELQMQINHFSPHTDYCLSFLHLQLAMKRFYHGPRCGITTELLSHVEIKEHAKSTTLYSIEAQVCTEPVGLYLRIQDIMLTEDQSTHLFEPTIMSILPS
;
A
#
# COMPACT_ATOMS: atom_id res chain seq x y z
N MET A 1 -38.97 -29.22 48.57
CA MET A 1 -37.58 -29.73 48.59
C MET A 1 -36.68 -28.60 48.13
N ALA A 2 -35.87 -28.10 49.07
CA ALA A 2 -35.03 -26.92 48.90
C ALA A 2 -33.80 -27.25 48.03
N GLN A 3 -33.46 -26.37 47.10
CA GLN A 3 -32.15 -26.36 46.46
C GLN A 3 -31.43 -25.07 46.85
N HIS A 4 -30.28 -25.26 47.47
CA HIS A 4 -29.40 -24.23 48.01
C HIS A 4 -28.88 -23.29 46.93
N GLN A 5 -29.03 -21.99 47.18
CA GLN A 5 -28.24 -20.94 46.54
C GLN A 5 -26.86 -20.91 47.23
N LEU A 6 -25.80 -21.14 46.46
CA LEU A 6 -24.42 -20.84 46.84
C LEU A 6 -24.13 -19.35 46.54
N PRO A 7 -23.39 -18.64 47.40
CA PRO A 7 -23.14 -17.22 47.19
C PRO A 7 -22.14 -17.03 46.05
N LEU A 8 -22.49 -16.12 45.13
CA LEU A 8 -21.57 -15.55 44.14
C LEU A 8 -20.44 -14.86 44.92
N GLY A 9 -19.29 -15.52 45.03
CA GLY A 9 -18.09 -14.90 45.53
C GLY A 9 -17.68 -13.78 44.60
N ASP A 10 -17.38 -12.61 45.18
CA ASP A 10 -16.71 -11.51 44.49
C ASP A 10 -15.46 -12.06 43.80
N GLN A 11 -15.50 -12.14 42.47
CA GLN A 11 -14.28 -12.30 41.69
C GLN A 11 -13.41 -11.07 41.96
N PRO A 12 -12.13 -11.23 42.32
CA PRO A 12 -11.21 -10.11 42.31
C PRO A 12 -11.17 -9.60 40.87
N VAL A 13 -11.68 -8.38 40.66
CA VAL A 13 -11.47 -7.65 39.42
C VAL A 13 -9.97 -7.60 39.22
N ALA A 14 -9.48 -8.34 38.22
CA ALA A 14 -8.10 -8.28 37.81
C ALA A 14 -7.83 -6.84 37.34
N LEU A 15 -7.27 -6.01 38.22
CA LEU A 15 -6.62 -4.77 37.84
C LEU A 15 -5.53 -5.17 36.85
N ASN A 16 -5.75 -4.92 35.55
CA ASN A 16 -4.74 -5.14 34.52
C ASN A 16 -3.51 -4.28 34.87
N PRO A 17 -2.39 -4.86 35.37
CA PRO A 17 -1.31 -4.08 35.97
C PRO A 17 -0.46 -3.29 34.95
N ASN A 18 -0.81 -3.37 33.66
CA ASN A 18 0.06 -2.95 32.56
C ASN A 18 -0.60 -1.96 31.61
N SER A 19 -1.67 -1.28 32.02
CA SER A 19 -2.30 -0.26 31.17
C SER A 19 -1.62 1.10 31.33
N LEU A 20 -1.08 1.64 30.23
CA LEU A 20 -0.61 3.03 30.14
C LEU A 20 -1.71 4.03 30.57
N ASP A 21 -2.98 3.65 30.46
CA ASP A 21 -4.11 4.48 30.87
C ASP A 21 -4.16 4.70 32.39
N GLY A 22 -3.53 3.81 33.18
CA GLY A 22 -3.46 3.93 34.64
C GLY A 22 -2.34 4.84 35.13
N LEU A 23 -1.39 5.22 34.27
CA LEU A 23 -0.25 6.03 34.70
C LEU A 23 -0.64 7.51 34.91
N PRO A 24 -0.10 8.17 35.94
CA PRO A 24 -0.09 9.62 36.06
C PRO A 24 0.51 10.28 34.82
N MET A 25 0.01 11.46 34.45
CA MET A 25 0.40 12.12 33.21
C MET A 25 1.87 12.55 33.21
N GLU A 26 2.42 12.84 34.39
CA GLU A 26 3.81 13.17 34.62
C GLU A 26 4.73 12.02 34.18
N LEU A 27 4.35 10.77 34.46
CA LEU A 27 5.13 9.60 34.03
C LEU A 27 5.04 9.38 32.52
N ILE A 28 3.86 9.60 31.94
CA ILE A 28 3.66 9.50 30.48
C ILE A 28 4.52 10.55 29.76
N PHE A 29 4.54 11.76 30.30
CA PHE A 29 5.38 12.84 29.83
C PHE A 29 6.86 12.57 30.02
N TRP A 30 7.25 11.89 31.09
CA TRP A 30 8.64 11.50 31.28
C TRP A 30 9.04 10.42 30.27
N ILE A 31 8.17 9.42 30.02
CA ILE A 31 8.36 8.40 28.99
C ILE A 31 8.51 9.06 27.61
N SER A 32 7.64 10.01 27.27
CA SER A 32 7.68 10.67 25.94
C SER A 32 8.99 11.38 25.67
N ASP A 33 9.68 11.88 26.70
CA ASP A 33 10.95 12.59 26.56
C ASP A 33 12.11 11.64 26.15
N PHE A 34 11.93 10.33 26.25
CA PHE A 34 12.89 9.29 25.80
C PHE A 34 12.49 8.62 24.47
N LEU A 35 11.35 9.01 23.88
CA LEU A 35 10.84 8.40 22.66
C LEU A 35 11.26 9.19 21.41
N SER A 36 11.40 8.49 20.27
CA SER A 36 11.61 9.19 19.00
C SER A 36 10.34 9.96 18.58
N PRO A 37 10.44 10.97 17.70
CA PRO A 37 9.27 11.72 17.22
C PRO A 37 8.13 10.83 16.69
N ASN A 38 8.48 9.77 15.95
CA ASN A 38 7.50 8.81 15.44
C ASN A 38 6.85 7.98 16.55
N ASP A 39 7.59 7.64 17.60
CA ASP A 39 7.07 6.89 18.74
C ASP A 39 6.17 7.74 19.63
N VAL A 40 6.51 9.03 19.82
CA VAL A 40 5.63 10.01 20.49
C VAL A 40 4.33 10.17 19.72
N LEU A 41 4.38 10.23 18.39
CA LEU A 41 3.18 10.29 17.56
C LEU A 41 2.35 9.01 17.67
N CYS A 42 2.97 7.83 17.58
CA CYS A 42 2.28 6.56 17.84
C CYS A 42 1.60 6.53 19.21
N LEU A 43 2.32 6.92 20.26
CA LEU A 43 1.80 6.98 21.63
C LEU A 43 0.61 7.94 21.73
N SER A 44 0.68 9.09 21.08
CA SER A 44 -0.42 10.06 21.06
C SER A 44 -1.67 9.53 20.35
N MET A 45 -1.52 8.62 19.38
CA MET A 45 -2.65 8.01 18.67
C MET A 45 -3.31 6.84 19.42
N CYS A 46 -2.70 6.34 20.51
CA CYS A 46 -3.23 5.18 21.23
C CYS A 46 -4.59 5.45 21.90
N ASN A 47 -4.83 6.67 22.40
CA ASN A 47 -6.14 7.08 22.91
C ASN A 47 -6.29 8.61 22.95
N HIS A 48 -7.52 9.07 23.12
CA HIS A 48 -7.86 10.50 23.15
C HIS A 48 -7.17 11.27 24.29
N ARG A 49 -6.98 10.64 25.46
CA ARG A 49 -6.33 11.26 26.62
C ARG A 49 -4.86 11.58 26.33
N LEU A 50 -4.14 10.61 25.77
CA LEU A 50 -2.74 10.73 25.36
C LEU A 50 -2.58 11.76 24.24
N PHE A 51 -3.47 11.72 23.25
CA PHE A 51 -3.48 12.69 22.16
C PHE A 51 -3.52 14.12 22.69
N MET A 52 -4.53 14.43 23.53
CA MET A 52 -4.70 15.76 24.12
C MET A 52 -3.53 16.16 25.02
N ALA A 53 -3.05 15.25 25.87
CA ALA A 53 -1.99 15.55 26.82
C ALA A 53 -0.65 15.84 26.13
N ILE A 54 -0.26 15.00 25.16
CA ILE A 54 1.00 15.16 24.41
C ILE A 54 0.93 16.40 23.52
N GLN A 55 -0.21 16.65 22.88
CA GLN A 55 -0.42 17.86 22.09
C GLN A 55 -0.35 19.15 22.93
N TYR A 56 -0.78 19.12 24.18
CA TYR A 56 -0.72 20.28 25.08
C TYR A 56 0.69 20.53 25.62
N LYS A 57 1.43 19.47 25.99
CA LYS A 57 2.81 19.59 26.50
C LYS A 57 3.79 19.98 25.40
N THR A 58 3.60 19.43 24.20
CA THR A 58 4.57 19.52 23.10
C THR A 58 3.86 19.86 21.80
N THR A 59 4.45 20.78 21.03
CA THR A 59 4.05 20.96 19.64
C THR A 59 4.39 19.68 18.89
N LEU A 60 3.36 18.89 18.56
CA LEU A 60 3.54 17.65 17.81
C LEU A 60 4.33 17.93 16.53
N PRO A 61 5.39 17.16 16.25
CA PRO A 61 6.24 17.42 15.10
C PRO A 61 5.44 17.29 13.82
N ARG A 62 5.51 18.32 12.97
CA ARG A 62 4.91 18.30 11.65
C ARG A 62 5.79 17.47 10.73
N LEU A 63 5.53 16.18 10.67
CA LEU A 63 6.31 15.26 9.82
C LEU A 63 6.16 15.61 8.34
N MET A 64 7.29 15.59 7.62
CA MET A 64 7.36 15.82 6.18
C MET A 64 8.16 14.70 5.51
N GLY A 65 7.87 14.45 4.23
CA GLY A 65 8.63 13.53 3.40
C GLY A 65 8.81 12.13 4.02
N SER A 66 10.08 11.74 4.18
CA SER A 66 10.50 10.40 4.65
C SER A 66 10.06 10.08 6.08
N GLU A 67 10.01 11.06 6.97
CA GLU A 67 9.59 10.83 8.36
C GLU A 67 8.11 10.45 8.43
N LYS A 68 7.28 11.14 7.65
CA LYS A 68 5.85 10.82 7.51
C LYS A 68 5.68 9.41 6.95
N LEU A 69 6.44 9.05 5.91
CA LEU A 69 6.41 7.69 5.34
C LEU A 69 6.79 6.63 6.39
N ALA A 70 7.84 6.87 7.17
CA ALA A 70 8.25 5.95 8.24
C ALA A 70 7.17 5.77 9.31
N LEU A 71 6.50 6.85 9.72
CA LEU A 71 5.35 6.77 10.64
C LEU A 71 4.20 5.97 10.02
N LEU A 72 3.80 6.29 8.79
CA LEU A 72 2.67 5.63 8.14
C LEU A 72 2.94 4.14 7.92
N HIS A 73 4.16 3.74 7.62
CA HIS A 73 4.54 2.32 7.55
C HIS A 73 4.36 1.58 8.87
N ARG A 74 4.69 2.23 9.99
CA ARG A 74 4.47 1.64 11.32
C ARG A 74 2.97 1.47 11.59
N ILE A 75 2.17 2.49 11.29
CA ILE A 75 0.71 2.42 11.46
C ILE A 75 0.10 1.35 10.54
N GLU A 76 0.56 1.25 9.28
CA GLU A 76 0.05 0.26 8.32
C GLU A 76 0.17 -1.17 8.85
N ARG A 77 1.29 -1.50 9.51
CA ARG A 77 1.55 -2.82 10.07
C ARG A 77 0.49 -3.25 11.08
N ASP A 78 0.00 -2.30 11.87
CA ASP A 78 -0.97 -2.55 12.93
C ASP A 78 -2.43 -2.39 12.42
N LEU A 79 -2.61 -1.96 11.16
CA LEU A 79 -3.91 -1.80 10.49
C LEU A 79 -4.03 -2.73 9.26
N PRO A 80 -4.44 -3.99 9.43
CA PRO A 80 -4.45 -4.99 8.35
C PRO A 80 -5.35 -4.63 7.17
N HIS A 81 -6.39 -3.81 7.39
CA HIS A 81 -7.31 -3.33 6.36
C HIS A 81 -6.92 -1.97 5.78
N HIS A 82 -5.74 -1.44 6.09
CA HIS A 82 -5.25 -0.20 5.51
C HIS A 82 -3.93 -0.44 4.80
N PHE A 83 -3.67 0.30 3.72
CA PHE A 83 -2.41 0.25 3.01
C PHE A 83 -1.88 1.67 2.80
N LEU A 84 -0.55 1.82 2.84
CA LEU A 84 0.10 3.08 2.52
C LEU A 84 0.06 3.30 1.01
N CYS A 85 -0.50 4.41 0.57
CA CYS A 85 -0.44 4.84 -0.82
C CYS A 85 0.70 5.82 -1.03
N TYR A 86 1.66 5.43 -1.88
CA TYR A 86 2.82 6.25 -2.22
C TYR A 86 2.47 7.46 -3.08
N CYS A 87 1.33 7.44 -3.78
CA CYS A 87 0.87 8.56 -4.61
C CYS A 87 0.49 9.80 -3.79
N CYS A 88 -0.17 9.61 -2.64
CA CYS A 88 -0.65 10.70 -1.80
C CYS A 88 -0.04 10.72 -0.38
N VAL A 89 0.75 9.70 -0.03
CA VAL A 89 1.36 9.53 1.29
C VAL A 89 0.29 9.55 2.39
N ILE A 90 -0.74 8.73 2.20
CA ILE A 90 -1.89 8.55 3.12
C ILE A 90 -2.20 7.06 3.22
N LEU A 91 -2.78 6.63 4.35
CA LEU A 91 -3.33 5.30 4.53
C LEU A 91 -4.75 5.23 3.95
N HIS A 92 -4.94 4.39 2.94
CA HIS A 92 -6.25 4.09 2.42
C HIS A 92 -6.77 2.78 3.01
N LYS A 93 -8.07 2.72 3.24
CA LYS A 93 -8.75 1.49 3.62
C LYS A 93 -8.89 0.59 2.39
N PHE A 94 -8.52 -0.68 2.53
CA PHE A 94 -8.76 -1.70 1.53
C PHE A 94 -10.22 -2.17 1.64
N GLU A 95 -11.03 -1.87 0.62
CA GLU A 95 -12.46 -2.23 0.57
C GLU A 95 -12.77 -3.31 -0.48
N GLY A 96 -11.72 -3.91 -1.09
CA GLY A 96 -11.86 -5.00 -2.06
C GLY A 96 -11.06 -4.77 -3.34
N PRO A 97 -10.93 -5.82 -4.18
CA PRO A 97 -10.08 -5.82 -5.37
C PRO A 97 -10.64 -4.99 -6.54
N GLU A 98 -11.96 -4.81 -6.61
CA GLU A 98 -12.64 -4.12 -7.72
C GLU A 98 -12.23 -2.64 -7.87
N ILE A 99 -11.56 -2.10 -6.86
CA ILE A 99 -11.25 -0.67 -6.74
C ILE A 99 -9.94 -0.28 -7.44
N PHE A 100 -9.10 -1.24 -7.83
CA PHE A 100 -7.70 -0.99 -8.21
C PHE A 100 -7.37 -1.09 -9.71
N GLY A 101 -8.38 -1.14 -10.61
CA GLY A 101 -8.19 -0.71 -12.02
C GLY A 101 -7.10 -1.42 -12.84
N LEU A 102 -6.90 -2.73 -12.67
CA LEU A 102 -5.86 -3.51 -13.38
C LEU A 102 -6.07 -3.65 -14.90
N THR A 103 -7.24 -3.34 -15.44
CA THR A 103 -7.64 -3.67 -16.82
C THR A 103 -7.80 -2.44 -17.72
N GLY A 104 -6.73 -1.88 -18.28
CA GLY A 104 -6.88 -0.84 -19.31
C GLY A 104 -6.91 0.59 -18.78
N MET A 105 -6.25 1.53 -19.46
CA MET A 105 -6.37 2.98 -19.18
C MET A 105 -7.83 3.46 -19.09
N ARG A 106 -8.74 2.86 -19.88
CA ARG A 106 -10.18 3.19 -19.83
C ARG A 106 -10.86 2.71 -18.55
N VAL A 107 -10.44 1.60 -17.94
CA VAL A 107 -11.02 1.10 -16.68
C VAL A 107 -10.34 1.73 -15.47
N MET A 108 -9.14 2.27 -15.62
CA MET A 108 -8.48 3.07 -14.58
C MET A 108 -9.28 4.31 -14.17
N SER A 109 -10.12 4.85 -15.07
CA SER A 109 -11.13 5.87 -14.73
C SER A 109 -12.15 5.41 -13.67
N ARG A 110 -12.29 4.10 -13.46
CA ARG A 110 -13.15 3.48 -12.45
C ARG A 110 -12.43 3.21 -11.13
N CYS A 111 -11.12 3.47 -11.05
CA CYS A 111 -10.40 3.40 -9.79
C CYS A 111 -11.01 4.41 -8.81
N ARG A 112 -11.51 3.93 -7.65
CA ARG A 112 -12.14 4.82 -6.66
C ARG A 112 -11.12 5.61 -5.83
N LEU A 113 -9.84 5.51 -6.15
CA LEU A 113 -8.76 6.26 -5.53
C LEU A 113 -8.29 7.38 -6.47
N PRO A 114 -8.79 8.62 -6.31
CA PRO A 114 -8.43 9.72 -7.20
C PRO A 114 -6.93 10.01 -7.20
N CYS A 115 -6.24 9.72 -6.09
CA CYS A 115 -4.78 9.85 -5.98
C CYS A 115 -4.04 8.95 -6.97
N VAL A 116 -4.50 7.72 -7.20
CA VAL A 116 -3.86 6.78 -8.13
C VAL A 116 -4.10 7.22 -9.57
N VAL A 117 -5.32 7.63 -9.89
CA VAL A 117 -5.66 8.17 -11.22
C VAL A 117 -4.79 9.38 -11.52
N ASN A 118 -4.81 10.40 -10.65
CA ASN A 118 -4.04 11.64 -10.84
C ASN A 118 -2.52 11.43 -10.87
N TYR A 119 -2.03 10.40 -10.18
CA TYR A 119 -0.61 10.08 -10.13
C TYR A 119 -0.11 9.41 -11.41
N LEU A 120 -0.91 8.55 -12.04
CA LEU A 120 -0.54 7.93 -13.32
C LEU A 120 -0.47 8.95 -14.46
N TRP A 121 -1.20 10.06 -14.34
CA TRP A 121 -1.09 11.21 -15.25
C TRP A 121 0.09 12.14 -14.95
N ARG A 122 0.87 11.89 -13.88
CA ARG A 122 2.13 12.59 -13.60
C ARG A 122 3.29 11.66 -13.93
N GLU A 123 4.27 12.17 -14.68
CA GLU A 123 5.47 11.43 -15.09
C GLU A 123 6.51 11.26 -13.95
N ASP A 124 6.19 11.61 -12.70
CA ASP A 124 7.18 11.72 -11.62
C ASP A 124 7.41 10.41 -10.82
N GLU A 125 8.65 9.92 -10.93
CA GLU A 125 9.57 9.26 -9.95
C GLU A 125 9.20 7.99 -9.15
N LEU A 126 7.94 7.60 -8.99
CA LEU A 126 7.53 6.40 -8.21
C LEU A 126 6.64 5.42 -9.00
N GLN A 127 6.61 5.55 -10.33
CA GLN A 127 6.11 4.47 -11.17
C GLN A 127 7.18 3.37 -11.17
N MET A 128 6.83 2.18 -10.69
CA MET A 128 7.62 1.00 -11.03
C MET A 128 7.40 0.77 -12.54
N GLN A 129 8.26 1.40 -13.34
CA GLN A 129 8.25 1.38 -14.79
C GLN A 129 8.65 -0.02 -15.28
N ILE A 130 7.77 -1.02 -15.13
CA ILE A 130 8.10 -2.35 -15.66
C ILE A 130 7.98 -2.38 -17.19
N ASN A 131 7.19 -1.47 -17.77
CA ASN A 131 7.17 -1.18 -19.19
C ASN A 131 6.74 0.26 -19.37
N HIS A 132 7.71 1.17 -19.52
CA HIS A 132 7.43 2.55 -19.93
C HIS A 132 6.71 2.50 -21.27
N PHE A 133 5.38 2.66 -21.27
CA PHE A 133 4.56 2.77 -22.47
C PHE A 133 4.97 1.78 -23.57
N SER A 134 4.74 0.47 -23.40
CA SER A 134 4.55 -0.32 -24.62
C SER A 134 3.28 0.24 -25.24
N PRO A 135 3.33 1.00 -26.35
CA PRO A 135 2.15 1.67 -26.90
C PRO A 135 1.09 0.66 -27.37
N HIS A 136 1.43 -0.62 -27.28
CA HIS A 136 0.68 -1.76 -27.72
C HIS A 136 -0.09 -2.46 -26.59
N THR A 137 0.11 -2.10 -25.31
CA THR A 137 -0.69 -2.67 -24.22
C THR A 137 -1.58 -1.65 -23.52
N ASP A 138 -2.81 -2.04 -23.21
CA ASP A 138 -3.67 -1.24 -22.33
C ASP A 138 -3.44 -1.60 -20.84
N TYR A 139 -2.69 -2.67 -20.54
CA TYR A 139 -2.48 -3.14 -19.18
C TYR A 139 -1.64 -2.17 -18.35
N CYS A 140 -2.11 -1.84 -17.14
CA CYS A 140 -1.40 -0.94 -16.23
C CYS A 140 -1.12 -1.65 -14.91
N LEU A 141 0.17 -1.84 -14.63
CA LEU A 141 0.66 -2.38 -13.38
C LEU A 141 1.38 -1.28 -12.60
N SER A 142 1.00 -1.11 -11.33
CA SER A 142 1.61 -0.13 -10.42
C SER A 142 2.19 -0.83 -9.19
N PHE A 143 3.10 -0.15 -8.48
CA PHE A 143 3.65 -0.65 -7.21
C PHE A 143 2.56 -0.98 -6.18
N LEU A 144 1.46 -0.20 -6.19
CA LEU A 144 0.31 -0.44 -5.34
C LEU A 144 -0.27 -1.85 -5.54
N HIS A 145 -0.35 -2.33 -6.78
CA HIS A 145 -0.86 -3.67 -7.07
C HIS A 145 0.03 -4.76 -6.47
N LEU A 146 1.34 -4.57 -6.54
CA LEU A 146 2.34 -5.49 -5.97
C LEU A 146 2.28 -5.49 -4.44
N GLN A 147 2.19 -4.30 -3.84
CA GLN A 147 2.02 -4.12 -2.40
C GLN A 147 0.76 -4.86 -1.92
N LEU A 148 -0.37 -4.69 -2.61
CA LEU A 148 -1.62 -5.35 -2.24
C LEU A 148 -1.56 -6.87 -2.42
N ALA A 149 -0.89 -7.38 -3.46
CA ALA A 149 -0.69 -8.81 -3.64
C ALA A 149 0.15 -9.41 -2.51
N MET A 150 1.25 -8.75 -2.14
CA MET A 150 2.08 -9.17 -1.01
C MET A 150 1.36 -9.03 0.33
N LYS A 151 0.53 -7.99 0.49
CA LYS A 151 -0.28 -7.80 1.70
C LYS A 151 -1.31 -8.91 1.87
N ARG A 152 -1.91 -9.38 0.78
CA ARG A 152 -2.78 -10.58 0.80
C ARG A 152 -2.01 -11.82 1.24
N PHE A 153 -0.79 -12.01 0.75
CA PHE A 153 0.04 -13.15 1.14
C PHE A 153 0.35 -13.14 2.66
N TYR A 154 0.73 -11.99 3.22
CA TYR A 154 1.08 -11.89 4.65
C TYR A 154 -0.12 -11.85 5.60
N HIS A 155 -1.21 -11.19 5.23
CA HIS A 155 -2.35 -10.92 6.13
C HIS A 155 -3.64 -11.65 5.74
N GLY A 156 -3.61 -12.42 4.65
CA GLY A 156 -4.70 -13.23 4.18
C GLY A 156 -5.64 -12.55 3.17
N PRO A 157 -6.67 -13.28 2.71
CA PRO A 157 -7.53 -12.89 1.57
C PRO A 157 -8.26 -11.55 1.70
N ARG A 158 -8.46 -11.04 2.91
CA ARG A 158 -9.22 -9.81 3.19
C ARG A 158 -8.38 -8.53 3.15
N CYS A 159 -7.07 -8.66 2.93
CA CYS A 159 -6.11 -7.56 3.08
C CYS A 159 -5.41 -7.19 1.76
N GLY A 160 -5.86 -7.72 0.63
CA GLY A 160 -5.25 -7.42 -0.66
C GLY A 160 -5.84 -8.18 -1.83
N ILE A 161 -5.18 -8.07 -2.97
CA ILE A 161 -5.59 -8.67 -4.25
C ILE A 161 -4.88 -10.00 -4.49
N THR A 162 -5.48 -10.87 -5.29
CA THR A 162 -4.81 -12.13 -5.65
C THR A 162 -3.76 -11.91 -6.73
N THR A 163 -2.85 -12.87 -6.87
CA THR A 163 -1.90 -12.90 -7.99
C THR A 163 -2.59 -13.13 -9.33
N GLU A 164 -3.72 -13.86 -9.36
CA GLU A 164 -4.45 -14.05 -10.62
C GLU A 164 -5.00 -12.72 -11.18
N LEU A 165 -5.31 -11.75 -10.32
CA LEU A 165 -5.71 -10.41 -10.76
C LEU A 165 -4.55 -9.64 -11.41
N LEU A 166 -3.31 -9.96 -11.06
CA LEU A 166 -2.12 -9.38 -11.69
C LEU A 166 -1.75 -10.06 -13.02
N SER A 167 -2.30 -11.26 -13.27
CA SER A 167 -2.03 -12.00 -14.49
C SER A 167 -2.94 -11.50 -15.63
N HIS A 168 -2.36 -11.25 -16.79
CA HIS A 168 -3.08 -10.69 -17.94
C HIS A 168 -2.45 -11.16 -19.24
N VAL A 169 -3.28 -11.38 -20.25
CA VAL A 169 -2.85 -11.68 -21.61
C VAL A 169 -3.66 -10.81 -22.56
N GLU A 170 -2.97 -10.15 -23.47
CA GLU A 170 -3.53 -9.24 -24.45
C GLU A 170 -2.90 -9.54 -25.81
N ILE A 171 -3.76 -9.67 -26.83
CA ILE A 171 -3.34 -9.76 -28.22
C ILE A 171 -3.95 -8.58 -28.94
N LYS A 172 -3.13 -7.74 -29.58
CA LYS A 172 -3.61 -6.65 -30.43
C LYS A 172 -3.12 -6.82 -31.86
N GLU A 173 -4.06 -6.71 -32.79
CA GLU A 173 -3.75 -6.61 -34.21
C GLU A 173 -3.60 -5.14 -34.58
N HIS A 174 -2.48 -4.81 -35.20
CA HIS A 174 -2.19 -3.51 -35.80
C HIS A 174 -2.07 -3.68 -37.32
N ALA A 175 -2.06 -2.57 -38.06
CA ALA A 175 -2.08 -2.59 -39.52
C ALA A 175 -0.91 -3.34 -40.19
N LYS A 176 0.21 -3.58 -39.48
CA LYS A 176 1.42 -4.27 -39.99
C LYS A 176 2.09 -5.19 -38.98
N SER A 177 1.45 -5.39 -37.83
CA SER A 177 2.02 -6.19 -36.76
C SER A 177 0.94 -6.75 -35.85
N THR A 178 1.25 -7.86 -35.20
CA THR A 178 0.45 -8.42 -34.12
C THR A 178 1.30 -8.41 -32.87
N THR A 179 0.77 -7.88 -31.77
CA THR A 179 1.44 -7.87 -30.47
C THR A 179 0.77 -8.85 -29.52
N LEU A 180 1.59 -9.55 -28.74
CA LEU A 180 1.19 -10.38 -27.62
C LEU A 180 1.89 -9.80 -26.39
N TYR A 181 1.09 -9.27 -25.48
CA TYR A 181 1.53 -8.89 -24.15
C TYR A 181 1.00 -9.90 -23.16
N SER A 182 1.86 -10.44 -22.30
CA SER A 182 1.44 -11.29 -21.20
C SER A 182 2.21 -10.99 -19.93
N ILE A 183 1.50 -11.09 -18.82
CA ILE A 183 2.06 -11.05 -17.50
C ILE A 183 1.45 -12.18 -16.67
N GLU A 184 2.32 -12.90 -15.97
CA GLU A 184 1.95 -13.90 -14.99
C GLU A 184 2.57 -13.48 -13.67
N ALA A 185 1.79 -13.53 -12.59
CA ALA A 185 2.27 -13.25 -11.24
C ALA A 185 2.13 -14.48 -10.36
N GLN A 186 3.13 -14.73 -9.52
CA GLN A 186 3.11 -15.79 -8.54
C GLN A 186 3.85 -15.37 -7.27
N VAL A 187 3.31 -15.74 -6.10
CA VAL A 187 4.07 -15.65 -4.85
C VAL A 187 4.75 -17.00 -4.60
N CYS A 188 6.06 -16.96 -4.40
CA CYS A 188 6.84 -18.11 -3.95
C CYS A 188 7.15 -17.94 -2.47
N THR A 189 7.26 -19.06 -1.74
CA THR A 189 7.58 -19.07 -0.31
C THR A 189 9.07 -19.23 -0.02
N GLU A 190 9.86 -19.68 -1.00
CA GLU A 190 11.28 -20.00 -0.84
C GLU A 190 12.11 -19.53 -2.05
N PRO A 191 12.78 -18.36 -1.98
CA PRO A 191 12.59 -17.32 -0.98
C PRO A 191 11.20 -16.66 -1.09
N VAL A 192 10.72 -16.07 0.01
CA VAL A 192 9.45 -15.35 0.00
C VAL A 192 9.55 -14.15 -0.95
N GLY A 193 8.74 -14.14 -1.99
CA GLY A 193 8.76 -13.06 -2.98
C GLY A 193 7.61 -13.14 -3.97
N LEU A 194 7.25 -11.99 -4.52
CA LEU A 194 6.38 -11.88 -5.68
C LEU A 194 7.22 -11.94 -6.94
N TYR A 195 6.98 -12.94 -7.77
CA TYR A 195 7.62 -13.13 -9.05
C TYR A 195 6.65 -12.72 -10.15
N LEU A 196 7.16 -11.93 -11.08
CA LEU A 196 6.45 -11.51 -12.28
C LEU A 196 7.19 -12.07 -13.48
N ARG A 197 6.47 -12.77 -14.36
CA ARG A 197 6.94 -13.11 -15.69
C ARG A 197 6.21 -12.21 -16.67
N ILE A 198 6.95 -11.37 -17.39
CA ILE A 198 6.40 -10.44 -18.36
C ILE A 198 6.98 -10.80 -19.72
N GLN A 199 6.11 -10.92 -20.72
CA GLN A 199 6.49 -11.17 -22.10
C GLN A 199 5.80 -10.12 -22.97
N ASP A 200 6.60 -9.43 -23.77
CA ASP A 200 6.12 -8.49 -24.80
C ASP A 200 6.71 -8.97 -26.13
N ILE A 201 5.85 -9.47 -27.00
CA ILE A 201 6.22 -10.08 -28.28
C ILE A 201 5.50 -9.32 -29.39
N MET A 202 6.26 -8.90 -30.40
CA MET A 202 5.71 -8.30 -31.62
C MET A 202 6.07 -9.16 -32.82
N LEU A 203 5.06 -9.58 -33.56
CA LEU A 203 5.21 -10.17 -34.88
C LEU A 203 5.01 -9.06 -35.92
N THR A 204 6.05 -8.77 -36.71
CA THR A 204 5.98 -7.79 -37.81
C THR A 204 5.91 -8.51 -39.16
N GLU A 205 5.09 -7.98 -40.08
CA GLU A 205 4.96 -8.56 -41.43
C GLU A 205 6.13 -8.15 -42.36
N ASP A 206 6.95 -7.19 -41.96
CA ASP A 206 8.03 -6.60 -42.77
C ASP A 206 9.31 -6.39 -41.95
N GLN A 207 10.46 -6.89 -42.44
CA GLN A 207 11.77 -6.78 -41.77
C GLN A 207 12.32 -5.35 -41.75
N SER A 208 11.72 -4.41 -42.50
CA SER A 208 12.18 -3.01 -42.60
C SER A 208 11.65 -2.07 -41.51
N THR A 209 10.86 -2.58 -40.55
CA THR A 209 10.34 -1.76 -39.44
C THR A 209 11.44 -1.47 -38.42
N HIS A 210 11.88 -0.21 -38.33
CA HIS A 210 12.76 0.27 -37.27
C HIS A 210 12.04 0.13 -35.92
N LEU A 211 12.44 -0.85 -35.12
CA LEU A 211 11.74 -1.27 -33.89
C LEU A 211 11.90 -0.29 -32.72
N PHE A 212 12.78 0.72 -32.81
CA PHE A 212 12.95 1.74 -31.78
C PHE A 212 13.39 3.04 -32.45
N GLU A 213 12.52 4.05 -32.54
CA GLU A 213 13.04 5.42 -32.54
C GLU A 213 13.53 5.70 -31.12
N PRO A 214 14.83 5.99 -30.90
CA PRO A 214 15.26 6.47 -29.61
C PRO A 214 14.59 7.83 -29.43
N THR A 215 13.64 7.91 -28.49
CA THR A 215 13.23 9.21 -27.97
C THR A 215 14.45 9.80 -27.28
N ILE A 216 15.25 10.55 -28.04
CA ILE A 216 16.30 11.41 -27.49
C ILE A 216 15.56 12.48 -26.70
N MET A 217 15.30 12.22 -25.42
CA MET A 217 15.05 13.28 -24.48
C MET A 217 16.38 13.99 -24.30
N SER A 218 16.56 15.07 -25.04
CA SER A 218 17.63 16.03 -24.80
C SER A 218 17.48 16.56 -23.37
N ILE A 219 18.30 16.06 -22.46
CA ILE A 219 18.53 16.67 -21.16
C ILE A 219 19.34 17.94 -21.44
N LEU A 220 18.66 19.08 -21.51
CA LEU A 220 19.29 20.38 -21.36
C LEU A 220 19.54 20.59 -19.86
N PRO A 221 20.79 20.70 -19.39
CA PRO A 221 21.05 21.03 -18.01
C PRO A 221 20.70 22.51 -17.76
N SER A 222 19.89 22.74 -16.73
CA SER A 222 19.75 24.04 -16.05
C SER A 222 20.91 24.28 -15.11
#